data_AF-A0A7W6E796-F1
#
_entry.id   AF-A0A7W6E796-F1
#
_cell.length_a   1.000
_cell.length_b   1.000
_cell.length_c   1.000
_cell.angle_alpha   90.00
_cell.angle_beta   90.00
_cell.angle_gamma   90.00
#
_symmetry.space_group_name_H-M   'P 1'
#
loop_
_entity.id
_entity.type
_entity.pdbx_description
1 polymer ?
#
loop_
_entity_poly.entity_id
_entity_poly.type
_entity_poly.pdbx_seq_one_letter_code
_entity_poly.pdbx_strand_id
1 'polypeptide(L)'
;MVYFMRPALLLCTVVMALSACDPTEFDKDPDVRRDARANRTCIKAVSDKAGSPAQANTSLPVVEINQYVIDVPTGQQRWMCRTDDEGNATQLYKMGQG
;
A
#
# COMPACT_ATOMS: atom_id res chain seq x y z
N MET A 1 46.81 5.19 7.77
CA MET A 1 45.52 5.88 8.04
C MET A 1 44.52 5.44 6.96
N VAL A 2 43.22 5.45 7.25
CA VAL A 2 42.08 5.05 6.39
C VAL A 2 41.60 3.59 6.53
N TYR A 3 40.81 3.31 7.57
CA TYR A 3 39.76 2.27 7.59
C TYR A 3 38.76 2.56 8.73
N PHE A 4 38.00 3.66 8.64
CA PHE A 4 36.92 3.94 9.61
C PHE A 4 35.63 4.47 8.96
N MET A 5 35.49 4.41 7.62
CA MET A 5 34.36 4.97 6.88
C MET A 5 33.38 3.91 6.32
N ARG A 6 33.39 2.70 6.90
CA ARG A 6 32.51 1.57 6.53
C ARG A 6 31.34 1.27 7.50
N PRO A 7 31.40 1.55 8.82
CA PRO A 7 30.26 1.23 9.70
C PRO A 7 29.10 2.21 9.54
N ALA A 8 29.35 3.46 9.12
CA ALA A 8 28.32 4.48 8.94
C ALA A 8 27.36 4.16 7.77
N LEU A 9 27.87 3.54 6.69
CA LEU A 9 27.06 3.18 5.53
C LEU A 9 26.09 2.02 5.81
N LEU A 10 26.51 1.05 6.65
CA LEU A 10 25.64 -0.06 7.06
C LEU A 10 24.53 0.39 8.03
N LEU A 11 24.79 1.40 8.86
CA LEU A 11 23.77 1.99 9.73
C LEU A 11 22.69 2.73 8.95
N CYS A 12 23.07 3.45 7.88
CA CYS A 12 22.10 4.20 7.07
C CYS A 12 21.12 3.29 6.31
N THR A 13 21.56 2.11 5.86
CA THR A 13 20.68 1.17 5.14
C THR A 13 19.67 0.48 6.07
N VAL A 14 20.01 0.23 7.33
CA VAL A 14 19.08 -0.35 8.32
C VAL A 14 18.00 0.65 8.71
N VAL A 15 18.35 1.93 8.91
CA VAL A 15 17.37 2.96 9.30
C VAL A 15 16.36 3.24 8.17
N MET A 16 16.78 3.18 6.91
CA MET A 16 15.89 3.32 5.75
C MET A 16 14.91 2.15 5.58
N ALA A 17 15.22 0.97 6.13
CA ALA A 17 14.33 -0.19 6.04
C ALA A 17 13.14 -0.11 7.02
N LEU A 18 13.28 0.63 8.14
CA LEU A 18 12.21 0.77 9.12
C LEU A 18 11.14 1.81 8.74
N SER A 19 11.46 2.77 7.88
CA SER A 19 10.50 3.82 7.49
C SER A 19 9.42 3.36 6.51
N ALA A 20 9.48 2.12 6.02
CA ALA A 20 8.47 1.53 5.15
C ALA A 20 7.32 0.84 5.90
N CYS A 21 7.37 0.76 7.25
CA CYS A 21 6.26 0.24 8.05
C CYS A 21 5.22 1.34 8.28
N ASP A 22 3.99 1.09 7.84
CA ASP A 22 2.86 1.97 8.10
C ASP A 22 2.50 1.89 9.60
N PRO A 23 2.59 3.00 10.37
CA PRO A 23 2.32 2.98 11.80
C PRO A 23 0.88 2.58 12.13
N THR A 24 -0.04 2.71 11.17
CA THR A 24 -1.45 2.32 11.33
C THR A 24 -1.62 0.82 11.53
N GLU A 25 -0.63 -0.02 11.18
CA GLU A 25 -0.67 -1.47 11.47
C GLU A 25 -0.61 -1.80 12.97
N PHE A 26 -0.16 -0.85 13.79
CA PHE A 26 -0.04 -0.99 15.25
C PHE A 26 -1.05 -0.13 16.01
N ASP A 27 -2.06 0.41 15.34
CA ASP A 27 -3.08 1.19 16.01
C ASP A 27 -3.86 0.34 17.04
N LYS A 28 -4.30 0.97 18.12
CA LYS A 28 -5.14 0.33 19.13
C LYS A 28 -6.53 -0.01 18.57
N ASP A 29 -6.98 0.72 17.56
CA ASP A 29 -8.23 0.52 16.88
C ASP A 29 -8.10 -0.66 15.88
N PRO A 30 -8.89 -1.75 16.04
CA PRO A 30 -8.88 -2.85 15.08
C PRO A 30 -9.28 -2.44 13.67
N ASP A 31 -10.16 -1.45 13.49
CA ASP A 31 -10.63 -1.02 12.18
C ASP A 31 -9.52 -0.29 11.41
N VAL A 32 -8.76 0.56 12.08
CA VAL A 32 -7.59 1.25 11.48
C VAL A 32 -6.55 0.24 11.00
N ARG A 33 -6.27 -0.80 11.81
CA ARG A 33 -5.32 -1.86 11.42
C ARG A 33 -5.83 -2.70 10.25
N ARG A 34 -7.13 -2.96 10.19
CA ARG A 34 -7.76 -3.66 9.06
C ARG A 34 -7.61 -2.83 7.79
N ASP A 35 -7.92 -1.54 7.84
CA ASP A 35 -7.87 -0.65 6.68
C ASP A 35 -6.42 -0.49 6.18
N ALA A 36 -5.44 -0.43 7.08
CA ALA A 36 -4.01 -0.46 6.73
C ALA A 36 -3.64 -1.74 5.95
N ARG A 37 -4.10 -2.91 6.42
CA ARG A 37 -3.87 -4.19 5.74
C ARG A 37 -4.56 -4.22 4.38
N ALA A 38 -5.81 -3.78 4.32
CA ALA A 38 -6.60 -3.71 3.10
C ALA A 38 -5.93 -2.83 2.05
N ASN A 39 -5.47 -1.65 2.44
CA ASN A 39 -4.77 -0.75 1.53
C ASN A 39 -3.50 -1.41 0.95
N ARG A 40 -2.67 -2.02 1.80
CA ARG A 40 -1.47 -2.75 1.36
C ARG A 40 -1.78 -3.92 0.43
N THR A 41 -2.76 -4.76 0.79
CA THR A 41 -3.09 -5.95 -0.01
C THR A 41 -3.71 -5.56 -1.34
N CYS A 42 -4.55 -4.52 -1.37
CA CYS A 42 -5.14 -3.97 -2.59
C CYS A 42 -4.10 -3.31 -3.50
N ILE A 43 -3.21 -2.47 -2.97
CA ILE A 43 -2.10 -1.89 -3.75
C ILE A 43 -1.25 -2.99 -4.37
N LYS A 44 -0.89 -4.01 -3.58
CA LYS A 44 -0.12 -5.15 -4.07
C LYS A 44 -0.86 -5.89 -5.19
N ALA A 45 -2.12 -6.26 -4.94
CA ALA A 45 -2.90 -7.04 -5.88
C ALA A 45 -3.14 -6.29 -7.21
N VAL A 46 -3.42 -4.98 -7.13
CA VAL A 46 -3.56 -4.13 -8.33
C VAL A 46 -2.23 -3.95 -9.03
N SER A 47 -1.13 -3.75 -8.31
CA SER A 47 0.21 -3.63 -8.92
C SER A 47 0.59 -4.90 -9.69
N ASP A 48 0.35 -6.06 -9.07
CA ASP A 48 0.61 -7.39 -9.65
C ASP A 48 -0.28 -7.62 -10.90
N LYS A 49 -1.53 -7.15 -10.90
CA LYS A 49 -2.45 -7.26 -12.05
C LYS A 49 -2.16 -6.25 -13.16
N ALA A 50 -1.81 -5.03 -12.82
CA ALA A 50 -1.55 -3.97 -13.78
C ALA A 50 -0.14 -4.04 -14.37
N GLY A 51 0.78 -4.77 -13.72
CA GLY A 51 2.20 -4.82 -14.10
C GLY A 51 2.90 -3.47 -13.92
N SER A 52 2.42 -2.64 -13.00
CA SER A 52 2.91 -1.29 -12.75
C SER A 52 2.65 -0.87 -11.30
N PRO A 53 3.44 0.05 -10.73
CA PRO A 53 3.21 0.54 -9.37
C PRO A 53 1.81 1.16 -9.24
N ALA A 54 1.12 0.81 -8.17
CA ALA A 54 -0.19 1.33 -7.81
C ALA A 54 -0.13 2.10 -6.48
N GLN A 55 -1.14 2.93 -6.23
CA GLN A 55 -1.25 3.74 -5.01
C GLN A 55 -2.71 3.91 -4.60
N ALA A 56 -2.95 4.09 -3.30
CA ALA A 56 -4.28 4.40 -2.79
C ALA A 56 -4.79 5.73 -3.36
N ASN A 57 -6.05 5.76 -3.79
CA ASN A 57 -6.71 7.01 -4.13
C ASN A 57 -7.28 7.64 -2.86
N THR A 58 -6.82 8.85 -2.55
CA THR A 58 -7.26 9.61 -1.37
C THR A 58 -8.28 10.71 -1.70
N SER A 59 -8.61 10.89 -2.98
CA SER A 59 -9.51 11.93 -3.47
C SER A 59 -10.95 11.43 -3.63
N LEU A 60 -11.11 10.15 -3.97
CA LEU A 60 -12.42 9.52 -4.11
C LEU A 60 -12.84 8.90 -2.77
N PRO A 61 -14.01 9.29 -2.23
CA PRO A 61 -14.50 8.69 -1.00
C PRO A 61 -14.86 7.22 -1.25
N VAL A 62 -14.45 6.37 -0.32
CA VAL A 62 -14.95 5.00 -0.22
C VAL A 62 -16.38 5.04 0.29
N VAL A 63 -17.32 4.53 -0.49
CA VAL A 63 -18.77 4.57 -0.18
C VAL A 63 -19.27 3.31 0.52
N GLU A 64 -18.51 2.22 0.48
CA GLU A 64 -18.87 0.92 1.04
C GLU A 64 -17.72 0.31 1.85
N ILE A 65 -18.07 -0.46 2.88
CA ILE A 65 -17.08 -1.18 3.71
C ILE A 65 -16.30 -2.16 2.82
N ASN A 66 -15.01 -2.31 3.12
CA ASN A 66 -14.10 -3.22 2.41
C ASN A 66 -13.92 -2.92 0.91
N GLN A 67 -14.25 -1.71 0.44
CA GLN A 67 -13.97 -1.26 -0.92
C GLN A 67 -12.88 -0.19 -0.93
N TYR A 68 -11.93 -0.31 -1.86
CA TYR A 68 -10.78 0.59 -1.95
C TYR A 68 -10.53 0.98 -3.39
N VAL A 69 -10.37 2.28 -3.63
CA VAL A 69 -10.01 2.78 -4.94
C VAL A 69 -8.50 2.90 -5.03
N ILE A 70 -7.92 2.26 -6.04
CA ILE A 70 -6.48 2.19 -6.27
C ILE A 70 -6.18 2.79 -7.65
N ASP A 71 -5.30 3.77 -7.69
CA ASP A 71 -4.81 4.36 -8.93
C ASP A 71 -3.52 3.67 -9.38
N VAL A 72 -3.36 3.53 -10.69
CA VAL A 72 -2.12 3.11 -11.35
C VAL A 72 -1.68 4.29 -12.23
N PRO A 73 -0.74 5.13 -11.76
CA PRO A 73 -0.33 6.33 -12.47
C PRO A 73 0.20 6.01 -13.87
N THR A 74 0.93 4.91 -14.00
CA THR A 74 1.42 4.40 -15.28
C THR A 74 0.24 3.93 -16.13
N GLY A 75 -0.21 4.76 -17.05
CA GLY A 75 -1.37 4.49 -17.90
C GLY A 75 -2.70 5.01 -17.36
N GLN A 76 -2.67 5.86 -16.32
CA GLN A 76 -3.83 6.57 -15.77
C GLN A 76 -5.02 5.62 -15.54
N GLN A 77 -4.79 4.47 -14.93
CA GLN A 77 -5.84 3.48 -14.71
C GLN A 77 -6.34 3.55 -13.27
N ARG A 78 -7.62 3.24 -13.09
CA ARG A 78 -8.24 3.13 -11.77
C ARG A 78 -8.87 1.76 -11.58
N TRP A 79 -8.72 1.24 -10.37
CA TRP A 79 -9.22 -0.06 -9.96
C TRP A 79 -10.00 0.08 -8.66
N MET A 80 -11.09 -0.68 -8.55
CA MET A 80 -11.75 -0.96 -7.29
C MET A 80 -11.25 -2.30 -6.77
N CYS A 81 -10.80 -2.34 -5.52
CA CYS A 81 -10.41 -3.54 -4.81
C CYS A 81 -11.40 -3.80 -3.69
N ARG A 82 -11.90 -5.04 -3.59
CA ARG A 82 -12.71 -5.48 -2.45
C ARG A 82 -11.91 -6.40 -1.55
N THR A 83 -12.07 -6.25 -0.24
CA THR A 83 -11.42 -7.12 0.76
C THR A 83 -12.41 -8.02 1.51
N ASP A 84 -11.89 -9.03 2.20
CA ASP A 84 -12.58 -9.71 3.31
C ASP A 84 -12.53 -8.84 4.59
N ASP A 85 -13.12 -9.35 5.67
CA ASP A 85 -13.22 -8.66 6.96
C ASP A 85 -11.85 -8.55 7.66
N GLU A 86 -10.89 -9.40 7.27
CA GLU A 86 -9.52 -9.36 7.74
C GLU A 86 -8.67 -8.33 6.98
N GLY A 87 -9.16 -7.77 5.86
CA GLY A 87 -8.43 -6.80 5.03
C GLY A 87 -7.54 -7.45 3.96
N ASN A 88 -7.85 -8.67 3.50
CA ASN A 88 -7.20 -9.30 2.37
C ASN A 88 -7.97 -9.04 1.08
N ALA A 89 -7.29 -8.63 0.02
CA ALA A 89 -7.89 -8.43 -1.30
C ALA A 89 -8.51 -9.74 -1.85
N THR A 90 -9.81 -9.70 -2.16
CA THR A 90 -10.58 -10.83 -2.70
C THR A 90 -11.00 -10.61 -4.15
N GLN A 91 -11.27 -9.36 -4.55
CA GLN A 91 -11.78 -9.04 -5.90
C GLN A 91 -11.19 -7.73 -6.40
N LEU A 92 -10.98 -7.65 -7.72
CA LEU A 92 -10.44 -6.49 -8.40
C LEU A 92 -11.30 -6.17 -9.63
N TYR A 93 -11.73 -4.91 -9.74
CA TYR A 93 -12.54 -4.41 -10.84
C TYR A 93 -11.83 -3.23 -11.49
N LYS A 94 -11.55 -3.31 -12.79
CA LYS A 94 -11.01 -2.16 -13.52
C LYS A 94 -12.14 -1.16 -13.77
N MET A 95 -12.01 0.05 -13.23
CA MET A 95 -13.04 1.08 -13.34
C MET A 95 -12.91 1.88 -14.64
N GLY A 96 -11.68 2.06 -15.14
CA GLY A 96 -11.41 2.82 -16.35
C GLY A 96 -10.15 3.67 -16.23
N GLN A 97 -10.12 4.76 -16.99
CA GLN A 97 -9.09 5.77 -16.85
C GLN A 97 -9.47 6.76 -15.75
N GLY A 98 -8.48 7.19 -14.96
CA GLY A 98 -8.67 7.94 -13.72
C GLY A 98 -7.87 9.23 -13.64
#